data_AF-A0A0S8G2H1-F1
#
_entry.id   AF-A0A0S8G2H1-F1
#
_cell.length_a   1.000
_cell.length_b   1.000
_cell.length_c   1.000
_cell.angle_alpha   90.00
_cell.angle_beta   90.00
_cell.angle_gamma   90.00
#
_symmetry.space_group_name_H-M   'P 1'
#
loop_
_entity.id
_entity.type
_entity.pdbx_description
1 polymer ?
#
loop_
_entity_poly.entity_id
_entity_poly.type
_entity_poly.pdbx_seq_one_letter_code
_entity_poly.pdbx_strand_id
1 'polypeptide(L)'
;MTEGRPGAGLGMARRLVPRGFTLLELLVVMAIMAVLGTLTAAAFVGISRRASREGAAEDVMGLLRQARVSAISSGRGALVRINPAEGSLYGVASKVVAAWHFEQVDGGETPGARRMNASTVGDPAVAPGVEGLCLEFDGADDAVNCGQYPVYDQTDGIRLEAYVYPVGADPSGMAGVMAKLDEHDRRGYALWLNRVSVTGAGTFAVKARVYVNDETNAVAASDKWRLDLDSGDVLIQGSKWSHVAFEYDGFEARLYVNDVLADLDSYRASEAGNIVPDPNPLTDRGFEDDPPALIMPARGGALYDNLLIGAVYDGMSYHDFQGRIDEPRVLSVAGGQRYSVPERVPMLATEPVLHFDDEGQLDIAYHAGPVYVALGDPFQMAELTANLASGVTAFTVGPTNPFPPAGGVLMVGEELIHYQSATDLMVVPNERGYLTTADTPHFAGDPVYFARVIEVPTTGFAQRAE
;
A
#
# COMPACT_ATOMS: atom_id res chain seq x y z
N MET A 1 -73.00 -53.08 42.14
CA MET A 1 -73.23 -54.28 41.30
C MET A 1 -72.29 -54.22 40.11
N THR A 2 -71.15 -54.88 40.29
CA THR A 2 -70.24 -55.33 39.24
C THR A 2 -70.78 -56.63 38.66
N GLU A 3 -70.66 -56.87 37.35
CA GLU A 3 -70.28 -58.19 36.82
C GLU A 3 -69.97 -58.16 35.31
N GLY A 4 -69.16 -59.13 34.87
CA GLY A 4 -68.54 -59.23 33.54
C GLY A 4 -69.53 -59.60 32.43
N ARG A 5 -69.14 -59.86 31.18
CA ARG A 5 -67.99 -60.62 30.63
C ARG A 5 -68.03 -60.47 29.07
N PRO A 6 -67.16 -61.13 28.27
CA PRO A 6 -66.50 -60.54 27.09
C PRO A 6 -67.06 -61.00 25.73
N GLY A 7 -66.60 -60.37 24.65
CA GLY A 7 -66.80 -60.82 23.28
C GLY A 7 -65.66 -60.41 22.38
N ALA A 8 -64.80 -61.37 22.03
CA ALA A 8 -63.70 -61.23 21.10
C ALA A 8 -64.22 -61.16 19.66
N GLY A 9 -63.67 -60.23 18.87
CA GLY A 9 -63.81 -60.17 17.42
C GLY A 9 -62.46 -59.83 16.81
N LEU A 10 -61.77 -60.85 16.31
CA LEU A 10 -60.49 -60.74 15.60
C LEU A 10 -60.62 -59.84 14.38
N GLY A 11 -60.03 -58.64 14.45
CA GLY A 11 -59.69 -57.84 13.27
C GLY A 11 -58.36 -58.34 12.68
N MET A 12 -58.41 -58.86 11.46
CA MET A 12 -57.24 -59.24 10.65
C MET A 12 -56.18 -58.13 10.65
N ALA A 13 -55.06 -58.37 11.33
CA ALA A 13 -53.83 -57.62 11.08
C ALA A 13 -53.36 -57.98 9.65
N ARG A 14 -53.60 -57.08 8.69
CA ARG A 14 -52.90 -57.11 7.40
C ARG A 14 -51.41 -57.04 7.70
N ARG A 15 -50.71 -58.17 7.58
CA ARG A 15 -49.25 -58.20 7.51
C ARG A 15 -48.83 -57.33 6.33
N LEU A 16 -48.32 -56.14 6.63
CA LEU A 16 -47.47 -55.41 5.69
C LEU A 16 -46.22 -56.28 5.51
N VAL A 17 -46.18 -57.03 4.41
CA VAL A 17 -44.97 -57.74 3.99
C VAL A 17 -43.89 -56.66 3.79
N PRO A 18 -42.76 -56.68 4.52
CA PRO A 18 -41.65 -55.80 4.19
C PRO A 18 -41.18 -56.23 2.80
N ARG A 19 -41.46 -55.42 1.78
CA ARG A 19 -40.88 -55.60 0.46
C ARG A 19 -39.39 -55.32 0.61
N GLY A 20 -38.59 -56.38 0.74
CA GLY A 20 -37.14 -56.27 0.66
C GLY A 20 -36.77 -55.75 -0.73
N PHE A 21 -35.92 -54.73 -0.78
CA PHE A 21 -35.40 -54.19 -2.04
C PHE A 21 -34.72 -55.31 -2.82
N THR A 22 -35.03 -55.41 -4.10
CA THR A 22 -34.39 -56.42 -4.96
C THR A 22 -32.92 -56.06 -5.17
N LEU A 23 -32.05 -57.07 -5.32
CA LEU A 23 -30.62 -56.85 -5.64
C LEU A 23 -30.44 -55.95 -6.89
N LEU A 24 -31.37 -56.07 -7.84
CA LEU A 24 -31.43 -55.22 -9.02
C LEU A 24 -31.71 -53.75 -8.68
N GLU A 25 -32.65 -53.47 -7.77
CA GLU A 25 -32.95 -52.10 -7.30
C GLU A 25 -31.73 -51.44 -6.66
N LEU A 26 -31.01 -52.16 -5.79
CA LEU A 26 -29.81 -51.63 -5.15
C LEU A 26 -28.70 -51.35 -6.18
N LEU A 27 -28.51 -52.23 -7.17
CA LEU A 27 -27.56 -52.00 -8.25
C LEU A 27 -27.94 -50.79 -9.12
N VAL A 28 -29.21 -50.63 -9.46
CA VAL A 28 -29.70 -49.47 -10.24
C VAL A 28 -29.53 -48.18 -9.45
N VAL A 29 -29.85 -48.18 -8.15
CA VAL A 29 -29.70 -47.00 -7.29
C VAL A 29 -28.22 -46.62 -7.14
N MET A 30 -27.32 -47.58 -6.96
CA MET A 30 -25.88 -47.29 -6.92
C MET A 30 -25.35 -46.78 -8.26
N ALA A 31 -25.85 -47.32 -9.39
CA ALA A 31 -25.48 -46.82 -10.71
C ALA A 31 -25.97 -45.38 -10.93
N ILE A 32 -27.20 -45.05 -10.55
CA ILE A 32 -27.75 -43.69 -10.63
C ILE A 32 -26.98 -42.76 -9.69
N MET A 33 -26.69 -43.16 -8.45
CA MET A 33 -25.90 -42.35 -7.52
C MET A 33 -24.47 -42.13 -8.01
N ALA A 34 -23.84 -43.11 -8.65
CA ALA A 34 -22.52 -42.94 -9.24
C ALA A 34 -22.53 -41.91 -10.40
N VAL A 35 -23.55 -41.98 -11.27
CA VAL A 35 -23.71 -41.01 -12.37
C VAL A 35 -24.04 -39.61 -11.85
N LEU A 36 -24.92 -39.49 -10.86
CA LEU A 36 -25.24 -38.21 -10.24
C LEU A 36 -24.02 -37.63 -9.49
N GLY A 37 -23.26 -38.47 -8.79
CA GLY A 37 -22.04 -38.07 -8.09
C GLY A 37 -20.98 -37.52 -9.04
N THR A 38 -20.75 -38.15 -10.19
CA THR A 38 -19.79 -37.68 -11.18
C THR A 38 -20.23 -36.37 -11.85
N LEU A 39 -21.51 -36.25 -12.22
CA LEU A 39 -22.06 -35.01 -12.77
C LEU A 39 -21.99 -33.84 -11.77
N THR A 40 -22.30 -34.11 -10.50
CA THR A 40 -22.25 -33.10 -9.43
C THR A 40 -20.81 -32.64 -9.17
N ALA A 41 -19.86 -33.57 -9.14
CA ALA A 41 -18.44 -33.24 -8.98
C ALA A 41 -17.92 -32.39 -10.15
N ALA A 42 -18.27 -32.73 -11.39
CA ALA A 42 -17.88 -31.95 -12.56
C ALA A 42 -18.48 -30.53 -12.55
N ALA A 43 -19.76 -30.39 -12.18
CA ALA A 43 -20.42 -29.10 -12.05
C ALA A 43 -19.79 -28.25 -10.93
N PHE A 44 -19.48 -28.86 -9.78
CA PHE A 44 -18.87 -28.19 -8.64
C PHE A 44 -17.45 -27.68 -8.96
N VAL A 45 -16.67 -28.48 -9.69
CA VAL A 45 -15.35 -28.06 -10.18
C VAL A 45 -15.49 -26.88 -11.14
N GLY A 46 -16.42 -26.90 -12.09
CA GLY A 46 -16.66 -25.76 -13.00
C GLY A 46 -17.08 -24.47 -12.28
N ILE A 47 -17.94 -24.58 -11.26
CA ILE A 47 -18.39 -23.45 -10.45
C ILE A 47 -17.25 -22.88 -9.60
N SER A 48 -16.48 -23.75 -8.93
CA SER A 48 -15.34 -23.36 -8.08
C SER A 48 -14.26 -22.62 -8.89
N ARG A 49 -13.97 -23.10 -10.11
CA ARG A 49 -13.01 -22.46 -11.04
C ARG A 49 -13.41 -21.02 -11.39
N ARG A 50 -14.67 -20.83 -11.81
CA ARG A 50 -15.18 -19.50 -12.20
C ARG A 50 -15.28 -18.58 -10.98
N ALA A 51 -15.66 -19.11 -9.83
CA ALA A 51 -15.76 -18.35 -8.59
C ALA A 51 -14.40 -17.83 -8.10
N SER A 52 -13.32 -18.60 -8.25
CA SER A 52 -11.97 -18.18 -7.81
C SER A 52 -11.46 -16.95 -8.58
N ARG A 53 -11.55 -16.96 -9.91
CA ARG A 53 -11.11 -15.82 -10.75
C ARG A 53 -11.99 -14.60 -10.57
N GLU A 54 -13.30 -14.80 -10.57
CA GLU A 54 -14.25 -13.70 -10.44
C GLU A 54 -14.13 -13.07 -9.05
N GLY A 55 -13.97 -13.89 -8.01
CA GLY A 55 -13.68 -13.41 -6.65
C GLY A 55 -12.38 -12.60 -6.59
N ALA A 56 -11.29 -13.12 -7.17
CA ALA A 56 -10.02 -12.41 -7.20
C ALA A 56 -10.09 -11.03 -7.88
N ALA A 57 -10.80 -10.94 -9.02
CA ALA A 57 -10.98 -9.66 -9.71
C ALA A 57 -11.85 -8.69 -8.90
N GLU A 58 -12.92 -9.17 -8.27
CA GLU A 58 -13.76 -8.35 -7.39
C GLU A 58 -13.00 -7.85 -6.16
N ASP A 59 -12.14 -8.68 -5.58
CA ASP A 59 -11.33 -8.32 -4.43
C ASP A 59 -10.28 -7.26 -4.79
N VAL A 60 -9.59 -7.40 -5.94
CA VAL A 60 -8.67 -6.37 -6.46
C VAL A 60 -9.41 -5.05 -6.68
N MET A 61 -10.57 -5.08 -7.34
CA MET A 61 -11.40 -3.88 -7.53
C MET A 61 -11.87 -3.29 -6.20
N GLY A 62 -12.20 -4.13 -5.22
CA GLY A 62 -12.57 -3.72 -3.87
C GLY A 62 -11.45 -2.96 -3.17
N LEU A 63 -10.23 -3.45 -3.28
CA LEU A 63 -9.04 -2.82 -2.71
C LEU A 63 -8.71 -1.49 -3.39
N LEU A 64 -8.75 -1.44 -4.72
CA LEU A 64 -8.56 -0.20 -5.49
C LEU A 64 -9.61 0.86 -5.11
N ARG A 65 -10.88 0.45 -4.98
CA ARG A 65 -11.96 1.34 -4.52
C ARG A 65 -11.72 1.82 -3.08
N GLN A 66 -11.24 0.94 -2.21
CA GLN A 66 -10.92 1.31 -0.83
C GLN A 66 -9.79 2.34 -0.76
N ALA A 67 -8.71 2.14 -1.53
CA ALA A 67 -7.60 3.08 -1.60
C ALA A 67 -8.07 4.45 -2.10
N ARG A 68 -8.86 4.48 -3.18
CA ARG A 68 -9.51 5.69 -3.68
C ARG A 68 -10.36 6.41 -2.62
N VAL A 69 -11.24 5.68 -1.93
CA VAL A 69 -12.08 6.27 -0.87
C VAL A 69 -11.20 6.80 0.26
N SER A 70 -10.13 6.09 0.60
CA SER A 70 -9.17 6.55 1.59
C SER A 70 -8.53 7.88 1.18
N ALA A 71 -8.08 8.00 -0.07
CA ALA A 71 -7.49 9.21 -0.63
C ALA A 71 -8.42 10.42 -0.50
N ILE A 72 -9.69 10.24 -0.88
CA ILE A 72 -10.73 11.28 -0.78
C ILE A 72 -11.01 11.64 0.67
N SER A 73 -11.10 10.64 1.54
CA SER A 73 -11.44 10.86 2.95
C SER A 73 -10.31 11.49 3.76
N SER A 74 -9.06 11.22 3.37
CA SER A 74 -7.86 11.79 4.00
C SER A 74 -7.48 13.15 3.40
N GLY A 75 -7.85 13.41 2.13
CA GLY A 75 -7.44 14.59 1.38
C GLY A 75 -5.93 14.61 1.08
N ARG A 76 -5.29 13.45 0.98
CA ARG A 76 -3.81 13.32 0.95
C ARG A 76 -3.28 12.30 -0.05
N GLY A 77 -4.14 11.86 -0.97
CA GLY A 77 -3.83 10.74 -1.83
C GLY A 77 -3.82 9.39 -1.09
N ALA A 78 -3.69 8.33 -1.87
CA ALA A 78 -3.44 6.96 -1.40
C ALA A 78 -2.69 6.22 -2.49
N LEU A 79 -1.92 5.21 -2.14
CA LEU A 79 -1.25 4.38 -3.14
C LEU A 79 -1.67 2.91 -3.00
N VAL A 80 -1.58 2.15 -4.09
CA VAL A 80 -1.79 0.71 -4.10
C VAL A 80 -0.56 0.05 -4.68
N ARG A 81 0.06 -0.84 -3.91
CA ARG A 81 1.21 -1.63 -4.35
C ARG A 81 0.72 -2.99 -4.80
N ILE A 82 1.27 -3.45 -5.91
CA ILE A 82 0.96 -4.72 -6.54
C ILE A 82 2.27 -5.48 -6.73
N ASN A 83 2.34 -6.70 -6.21
CA ASN A 83 3.42 -7.64 -6.43
C ASN A 83 2.88 -8.83 -7.26
N PRO A 84 3.10 -8.81 -8.60
CA PRO A 84 2.69 -9.90 -9.49
C PRO A 84 3.30 -11.26 -9.14
N ALA A 85 4.56 -11.31 -8.74
CA ALA A 85 5.27 -12.56 -8.42
C ALA A 85 4.70 -13.26 -7.17
N GLU A 86 4.42 -12.51 -6.11
CA GLU A 86 3.73 -13.02 -4.93
C GLU A 86 2.22 -13.23 -5.14
N GLY A 87 1.66 -12.67 -6.22
CA GLY A 87 0.20 -12.61 -6.39
C GLY A 87 -0.46 -11.76 -5.30
N SER A 88 0.19 -10.70 -4.83
CA SER A 88 -0.29 -9.91 -3.68
C SER A 88 -0.44 -8.42 -4.00
N LEU A 89 -1.37 -7.76 -3.33
CA LEU A 89 -1.55 -6.31 -3.42
C LEU A 89 -2.10 -5.73 -2.12
N TYR A 90 -1.78 -4.46 -1.85
CA TYR A 90 -2.26 -3.74 -0.68
C TYR A 90 -2.31 -2.24 -0.93
N GLY A 91 -3.31 -1.59 -0.34
CA GLY A 91 -3.44 -0.13 -0.37
C GLY A 91 -2.68 0.46 0.82
N VAL A 92 -1.82 1.45 0.58
CA VAL A 92 -1.20 2.25 1.63
C VAL A 92 -2.01 3.54 1.78
N ALA A 93 -2.39 3.84 3.02
CA ALA A 93 -3.15 5.02 3.36
C ALA A 93 -2.59 5.69 4.61
N SER A 94 -2.67 7.02 4.63
CA SER A 94 -2.27 7.82 5.79
C SER A 94 -3.46 8.06 6.73
N LYS A 95 -3.20 7.97 8.03
CA LYS A 95 -4.17 8.26 9.09
C LYS A 95 -3.52 9.10 10.17
N VAL A 96 -4.13 10.26 10.47
CA VAL A 96 -3.70 11.08 11.62
C VAL A 96 -3.79 10.25 12.90
N VAL A 97 -2.63 10.07 13.52
CA VAL A 97 -2.50 9.44 14.82
C VAL A 97 -2.36 10.49 15.91
N ALA A 98 -1.60 11.55 15.66
CA ALA A 98 -1.36 12.68 16.58
C ALA A 98 -1.41 14.02 15.84
N ALA A 99 -1.84 15.07 16.53
CA ALA A 99 -1.85 16.44 16.03
C ALA A 99 -1.91 17.43 17.19
N TRP A 100 -1.28 18.58 17.06
CA TRP A 100 -1.39 19.69 18.01
C TRP A 100 -1.69 20.98 17.27
N HIS A 101 -2.72 21.70 17.71
CA HIS A 101 -3.20 22.94 17.09
C HIS A 101 -2.79 24.19 17.88
N PHE A 102 -2.19 24.03 19.08
CA PHE A 102 -1.70 25.10 19.96
C PHE A 102 -2.66 26.24 20.37
N GLU A 103 -3.94 26.19 20.00
CA GLU A 103 -5.00 27.11 20.47
C GLU A 103 -5.16 27.24 21.99
N GLN A 104 -4.63 26.30 22.76
CA GLN A 104 -4.71 26.32 24.22
C GLN A 104 -3.42 25.83 24.83
N VAL A 105 -2.76 26.69 25.61
CA VAL A 105 -1.55 26.36 26.38
C VAL A 105 -1.76 26.85 27.81
N ASP A 106 -2.06 25.93 28.72
CA ASP A 106 -2.40 26.23 30.11
C ASP A 106 -1.42 25.56 31.06
N GLY A 107 -0.69 26.35 31.85
CA GLY A 107 0.24 25.81 32.85
C GLY A 107 1.37 24.96 32.25
N GLY A 108 1.72 25.20 30.98
CA GLY A 108 2.71 24.45 30.23
C GLY A 108 2.18 23.15 29.61
N GLU A 109 0.86 22.96 29.52
CA GLU A 109 0.25 21.82 28.85
C GLU A 109 -0.51 22.30 27.60
N THR A 110 -0.34 21.60 26.49
CA THR A 110 -1.09 21.79 25.25
C THR A 110 -1.88 20.54 24.90
N PRO A 111 -3.19 20.65 24.63
CA PRO A 111 -3.98 19.52 24.16
C PRO A 111 -3.46 18.96 22.83
N GLY A 112 -3.44 17.64 22.72
CA GLY A 112 -3.19 16.94 21.46
C GLY A 112 -4.40 16.11 21.07
N ALA A 113 -4.53 15.82 19.77
CA ALA A 113 -5.59 14.99 19.24
C ALA A 113 -5.65 13.63 19.97
N ARG A 114 -6.88 13.13 20.15
CA ARG A 114 -7.13 11.85 20.87
C ARG A 114 -6.58 11.81 22.30
N ARG A 115 -6.50 12.96 22.99
CA ARG A 115 -6.00 13.12 24.37
C ARG A 115 -4.52 12.84 24.53
N MET A 116 -3.74 12.97 23.46
CA MET A 116 -2.28 12.90 23.54
C MET A 116 -1.73 14.29 23.86
N ASN A 117 -2.08 14.77 25.05
CA ASN A 117 -1.61 16.05 25.53
C ASN A 117 -0.09 16.05 25.65
N ALA A 118 0.50 17.20 25.42
CA ALA A 118 1.93 17.42 25.47
C ALA A 118 2.26 18.54 26.47
N SER A 119 3.48 18.50 27.01
CA SER A 119 4.00 19.51 27.92
C SER A 119 5.03 20.39 27.23
N THR A 120 4.98 21.69 27.46
CA THR A 120 5.99 22.63 26.98
C THR A 120 7.21 22.61 27.91
N VAL A 121 8.39 22.77 27.33
CA VAL A 121 9.71 22.88 27.98
C VAL A 121 10.32 24.20 27.51
N GLY A 122 11.05 24.94 28.36
CA GLY A 122 11.73 26.21 27.99
C GLY A 122 10.89 27.49 28.07
N ASP A 123 9.56 27.34 28.12
CA ASP A 123 8.55 28.42 28.05
C ASP A 123 8.31 29.02 26.63
N PRO A 124 8.01 28.18 25.62
CA PRO A 124 7.69 28.66 24.27
C PRO A 124 6.49 29.61 24.29
N ALA A 125 6.61 30.70 23.54
CA ALA A 125 5.60 31.75 23.53
C ALA A 125 4.45 31.41 22.57
N VAL A 126 3.22 31.74 22.93
CA VAL A 126 2.07 31.66 22.01
C VAL A 126 2.09 32.86 21.07
N ALA A 127 1.96 32.60 19.76
CA ALA A 127 1.96 33.61 18.72
C ALA A 127 0.88 33.34 17.66
N PRO A 128 0.57 34.31 16.77
CA PRO A 128 -0.31 34.05 15.63
C PRO A 128 0.32 33.05 14.65
N GLY A 129 -0.42 31.98 14.35
CA GLY A 129 -0.05 30.90 13.43
C GLY A 129 -0.39 31.15 11.96
N VAL A 130 -0.26 30.11 11.14
CA VAL A 130 -0.83 30.07 9.79
C VAL A 130 -2.36 30.03 9.89
N GLU A 131 -2.86 29.20 10.79
CA GLU A 131 -4.25 29.15 11.21
C GLU A 131 -4.29 29.33 12.73
N GLY A 132 -5.09 30.28 13.23
CA GLY A 132 -5.23 30.49 14.68
C GLY A 132 -3.90 30.83 15.39
N LEU A 133 -3.53 30.01 16.37
CA LEU A 133 -2.37 30.19 17.24
C LEU A 133 -1.31 29.11 17.00
N CYS A 134 -0.04 29.50 17.16
CA CYS A 134 1.11 28.62 17.09
C CYS A 134 2.02 28.80 18.31
N LEU A 135 3.10 28.01 18.37
CA LEU A 135 4.18 28.21 19.34
C LEU A 135 5.41 28.84 18.68
N GLU A 136 6.03 29.78 19.38
CA GLU A 136 7.29 30.44 19.05
C GLU A 136 8.38 29.93 20.00
N PHE A 137 9.45 29.40 19.41
CA PHE A 137 10.59 28.75 20.04
C PHE A 137 11.81 29.67 19.92
N ASP A 138 12.56 29.79 21.00
CA ASP A 138 13.67 30.76 21.14
C ASP A 138 15.02 30.29 20.55
N GLY A 139 15.15 28.99 20.26
CA GLY A 139 16.35 28.35 19.74
C GLY A 139 17.40 27.99 20.80
N ALA A 140 17.01 27.88 22.08
CA ALA A 140 17.91 27.55 23.18
C ALA A 140 17.48 26.35 24.02
N ASP A 141 16.23 26.32 24.48
CA ASP A 141 15.72 25.19 25.29
C ASP A 141 14.20 24.95 25.15
N ASP A 142 13.55 25.68 24.24
CA ASP A 142 12.13 25.52 23.95
C ASP A 142 11.82 24.22 23.21
N ALA A 143 10.87 23.44 23.74
CA ALA A 143 10.34 22.25 23.08
C ALA A 143 8.90 21.94 23.52
N VAL A 144 8.21 21.09 22.76
CA VAL A 144 6.97 20.44 23.20
C VAL A 144 7.22 18.95 23.32
N ASN A 145 7.17 18.45 24.55
CA ASN A 145 7.31 17.06 24.89
C ASN A 145 5.97 16.33 24.82
N CYS A 146 5.80 15.54 23.75
CA CYS A 146 4.57 14.81 23.45
C CYS A 146 4.51 13.43 24.13
N GLY A 147 5.56 13.03 24.87
CA GLY A 147 5.66 11.76 25.59
C GLY A 147 5.97 10.56 24.70
N GLN A 148 5.69 9.35 25.21
CA GLN A 148 5.95 8.06 24.56
C GLN A 148 4.69 7.22 24.39
N TYR A 149 3.69 7.76 23.71
CA TYR A 149 2.51 6.96 23.41
C TYR A 149 2.90 5.86 22.40
N PRO A 150 2.43 4.60 22.58
CA PRO A 150 2.73 3.51 21.65
C PRO A 150 2.32 3.79 20.20
N VAL A 151 1.38 4.73 19.99
CA VAL A 151 0.98 5.16 18.65
C VAL A 151 2.07 5.98 17.94
N TYR A 152 3.14 6.40 18.62
CA TYR A 152 4.31 7.01 17.99
C TYR A 152 5.36 5.96 17.58
N ASP A 153 5.24 4.74 18.10
CA ASP A 153 6.13 3.61 17.75
C ASP A 153 5.66 2.94 16.45
N GLN A 154 5.53 3.73 15.39
CA GLN A 154 5.15 3.24 14.06
C GLN A 154 6.19 2.24 13.54
N THR A 155 5.71 1.21 12.85
CA THR A 155 6.54 0.16 12.22
C THR A 155 6.35 0.15 10.71
N ASP A 156 5.12 0.28 10.24
CA ASP A 156 4.80 -0.01 8.83
C ASP A 156 5.03 1.22 7.94
N GLY A 157 4.96 2.41 8.53
CA GLY A 157 5.18 3.67 7.84
C GLY A 157 4.73 4.86 8.68
N ILE A 158 5.23 6.04 8.33
CA ILE A 158 5.05 7.27 9.09
C ILE A 158 4.97 8.46 8.15
N ARG A 159 4.20 9.48 8.51
CA ARG A 159 4.38 10.82 7.98
C ARG A 159 4.41 11.84 9.10
N LEU A 160 5.43 12.70 9.06
CA LEU A 160 5.55 13.88 9.90
C LEU A 160 5.29 15.10 9.04
N GLU A 161 4.54 16.06 9.54
CA GLU A 161 4.33 17.33 8.84
C GLU A 161 4.09 18.46 9.83
N ALA A 162 4.45 19.68 9.42
CA ALA A 162 4.18 20.90 10.17
C ALA A 162 4.29 22.12 9.25
N TYR A 163 3.68 23.23 9.66
CA TYR A 163 4.06 24.55 9.15
C TYR A 163 5.20 25.11 10.00
N VAL A 164 6.20 25.67 9.34
CA VAL A 164 7.39 26.23 9.99
C VAL A 164 7.65 27.66 9.52
N TYR A 165 8.06 28.51 10.46
CA TYR A 165 8.52 29.88 10.24
C TYR A 165 9.90 30.03 10.90
N PRO A 166 10.99 29.58 10.25
CA PRO A 166 12.32 29.64 10.85
C PRO A 166 12.85 31.08 10.81
N VAL A 167 13.42 31.55 11.93
CA VAL A 167 14.11 32.85 12.00
C VAL A 167 15.60 32.70 12.26
N GLY A 168 16.03 31.51 12.66
CA GLY A 168 17.42 31.15 12.81
C GLY A 168 17.61 29.65 12.99
N ALA A 169 18.82 29.28 13.36
CA ALA A 169 19.21 27.91 13.69
C ALA A 169 20.34 28.00 14.72
N ASP A 170 20.63 26.87 15.34
CA ASP A 170 21.74 26.74 16.27
C ASP A 170 23.11 26.97 15.58
N PRO A 171 24.23 26.96 16.32
CA PRO A 171 25.56 27.14 15.74
C PRO A 171 25.99 26.05 14.74
N SER A 172 25.39 24.85 14.79
CA SER A 172 25.64 23.78 13.82
C SER A 172 24.86 23.99 12.51
N GLY A 173 23.89 24.90 12.52
CA GLY A 173 22.98 25.17 11.43
C GLY A 173 21.73 24.30 11.45
N MET A 174 21.56 23.42 12.43
CA MET A 174 20.39 22.56 12.57
C MET A 174 19.29 23.25 13.37
N ALA A 175 18.03 23.02 12.99
CA ALA A 175 16.85 23.48 13.71
C ALA A 175 15.80 22.36 13.72
N GLY A 176 15.55 21.79 14.90
CA GLY A 176 14.69 20.62 15.04
C GLY A 176 13.20 20.92 14.84
N VAL A 177 12.50 20.22 13.94
CA VAL A 177 11.06 20.44 13.74
C VAL A 177 10.25 19.44 14.55
N MET A 178 10.47 18.15 14.31
CA MET A 178 9.80 17.08 15.03
C MET A 178 10.62 15.80 14.98
N ALA A 179 10.84 15.15 16.11
CA ALA A 179 11.54 13.86 16.14
C ALA A 179 11.10 12.95 17.27
N LYS A 180 11.21 11.65 16.99
CA LYS A 180 11.25 10.58 17.97
C LYS A 180 12.39 9.68 17.54
N LEU A 181 13.60 9.99 17.99
CA LEU A 181 14.83 9.48 17.41
C LEU A 181 15.82 9.08 18.51
N ASP A 182 16.32 7.85 18.44
CA ASP A 182 17.43 7.37 19.24
C ASP A 182 18.62 7.07 18.32
N GLU A 183 19.53 8.03 18.24
CA GLU A 183 20.75 7.95 17.43
C GLU A 183 21.75 6.91 17.96
N HIS A 184 21.72 6.61 19.27
CA HIS A 184 22.63 5.63 19.87
C HIS A 184 22.27 4.22 19.41
N ASP A 185 20.99 3.89 19.48
CA ASP A 185 20.47 2.62 19.00
C ASP A 185 20.12 2.65 17.51
N ARG A 186 20.20 3.79 16.81
CA ARG A 186 19.76 3.97 15.42
C ARG A 186 18.30 3.53 15.23
N ARG A 187 17.39 4.25 15.87
CA ARG A 187 15.94 3.98 15.86
C ARG A 187 15.14 5.26 15.71
N GLY A 188 13.96 5.14 15.14
CA GLY A 188 12.99 6.20 15.06
C GLY A 188 13.11 7.03 13.78
N TYR A 189 12.62 8.25 13.86
CA TYR A 189 12.47 9.15 12.72
C TYR A 189 12.56 10.61 13.17
N ALA A 190 12.99 11.48 12.24
CA ALA A 190 13.12 12.90 12.50
C ALA A 190 12.89 13.73 11.24
N LEU A 191 12.35 14.93 11.44
CA LEU A 191 12.21 16.02 10.48
C LEU A 191 12.87 17.26 11.09
N TRP A 192 13.78 17.88 10.35
CA TRP A 192 14.49 19.08 10.81
C TRP A 192 14.85 19.99 9.62
N LEU A 193 15.39 21.17 9.94
CA LEU A 193 15.90 22.10 8.96
C LEU A 193 17.41 22.26 9.11
N ASN A 194 18.11 22.48 7.99
CA ASN A 194 19.49 22.94 7.97
C ASN A 194 19.58 24.33 7.35
N ARG A 195 20.12 25.29 8.08
CA ARG A 195 20.38 26.65 7.58
C ARG A 195 21.48 26.62 6.52
N VAL A 196 21.13 27.05 5.31
CA VAL A 196 22.03 27.08 4.15
C VAL A 196 22.65 28.47 3.97
N SER A 197 21.85 29.54 4.13
CA SER A 197 22.32 30.92 4.06
C SER A 197 22.14 31.65 5.40
N VAL A 198 23.17 32.38 5.81
CA VAL A 198 23.14 33.27 6.98
C VAL A 198 22.91 34.74 6.62
N THR A 199 22.73 35.07 5.34
CA THR A 199 22.48 36.46 4.90
C THR A 199 20.98 36.80 5.00
N GLY A 200 20.68 38.01 5.50
CA GLY A 200 19.29 38.45 5.68
C GLY A 200 18.48 37.49 6.56
N ALA A 201 17.26 37.16 6.14
CA ALA A 201 16.42 36.16 6.81
C ALA A 201 16.96 34.72 6.69
N GLY A 202 17.96 34.48 5.84
CA GLY A 202 18.52 33.16 5.57
C GLY A 202 17.61 32.26 4.74
N THR A 203 18.15 31.10 4.39
CA THR A 203 17.43 30.02 3.70
C THR A 203 17.72 28.71 4.40
N PHE A 204 16.79 27.77 4.32
CA PHE A 204 16.86 26.49 5.00
C PHE A 204 16.53 25.36 4.04
N ALA A 205 17.34 24.30 4.07
CA ALA A 205 17.00 23.02 3.48
C ALA A 205 16.17 22.21 4.48
N VAL A 206 15.20 21.46 3.99
CA VAL A 206 14.43 20.52 4.80
C VAL A 206 15.16 19.19 4.77
N LYS A 207 15.21 18.51 5.91
CA LYS A 207 15.92 17.25 6.08
C LYS A 207 15.06 16.27 6.84
N ALA A 208 15.17 14.99 6.50
CA ALA A 208 14.50 13.95 7.25
C ALA A 208 15.35 12.69 7.36
N ARG A 209 15.04 11.87 8.37
CA ARG A 209 15.68 10.58 8.61
C ARG A 209 14.67 9.58 9.11
N VAL A 210 14.82 8.33 8.67
CA VAL A 210 14.17 7.18 9.28
C VAL A 210 15.13 5.99 9.36
N TYR A 211 15.11 5.29 10.49
CA TYR A 211 15.83 4.04 10.66
C TYR A 211 14.92 2.85 10.39
N VAL A 212 15.37 1.98 9.49
CA VAL A 212 14.56 0.86 8.98
C VAL A 212 15.33 -0.45 8.97
N ASN A 213 14.60 -1.56 8.87
CA ASN A 213 15.15 -2.90 8.75
C ASN A 213 14.20 -3.86 8.07
N ASP A 214 14.72 -4.84 7.37
CA ASP A 214 13.87 -5.94 6.91
C ASP A 214 13.43 -6.81 8.12
N GLU A 215 12.27 -7.47 7.98
CA GLU A 215 11.73 -8.39 8.99
C GLU A 215 12.64 -9.61 9.24
N THR A 216 13.59 -9.89 8.35
CA THR A 216 14.38 -11.12 8.35
C THR A 216 15.61 -11.06 9.26
N ASN A 217 15.95 -9.89 9.80
CA ASN A 217 17.25 -9.68 10.39
C ASN A 217 17.15 -9.05 11.79
N ALA A 218 17.18 -9.88 12.83
CA ALA A 218 17.41 -9.43 14.20
C ALA A 218 18.89 -9.02 14.38
N VAL A 219 19.26 -7.83 13.88
CA VAL A 219 20.68 -7.44 13.78
C VAL A 219 21.13 -6.42 14.83
N ALA A 220 22.44 -6.44 15.11
CA ALA A 220 23.13 -5.45 15.91
C ALA A 220 22.99 -4.04 15.31
N ALA A 221 23.16 -2.99 16.14
CA ALA A 221 23.02 -1.60 15.70
C ALA A 221 23.89 -1.23 14.48
N SER A 222 25.00 -1.93 14.24
CA SER A 222 25.88 -1.73 13.08
C SER A 222 25.23 -2.00 11.72
N ASP A 223 24.22 -2.88 11.66
CA ASP A 223 23.65 -3.40 10.41
C ASP A 223 22.25 -2.82 10.10
N LYS A 224 21.88 -1.74 10.81
CA LYS A 224 20.62 -1.02 10.60
C LYS A 224 20.74 -0.05 9.43
N TRP A 225 19.72 -0.04 8.58
CA TRP A 225 19.66 0.87 7.44
C TRP A 225 19.06 2.21 7.86
N ARG A 226 19.51 3.28 7.22
CA ARG A 226 18.94 4.62 7.39
C ARG A 226 18.66 5.20 6.00
N LEU A 227 17.53 5.87 5.88
CA LEU A 227 17.20 6.72 4.73
C LEU A 227 17.35 8.16 5.20
N ASP A 228 18.14 8.95 4.47
CA ASP A 228 18.43 10.35 4.76
C ASP A 228 17.96 11.20 3.57
N LEU A 229 17.04 12.11 3.80
CA LEU A 229 16.46 12.95 2.75
C LEU A 229 16.91 14.39 2.90
N ASP A 230 17.11 15.04 1.76
CA ASP A 230 17.62 16.39 1.63
C ASP A 230 16.90 17.14 0.51
N SER A 231 16.19 18.20 0.87
CA SER A 231 15.52 19.03 -0.14
C SER A 231 16.48 19.74 -1.10
N GLY A 232 17.80 19.69 -0.84
CA GLY A 232 18.84 20.17 -1.73
C GLY A 232 18.66 21.66 -2.05
N ASP A 233 18.42 21.97 -3.33
CA ASP A 233 18.21 23.34 -3.80
C ASP A 233 16.75 23.82 -3.62
N VAL A 234 15.82 22.95 -3.25
CA VAL A 234 14.45 23.30 -2.87
C VAL A 234 14.47 23.86 -1.45
N LEU A 235 14.80 25.15 -1.33
CA LEU A 235 14.99 25.84 -0.06
C LEU A 235 13.74 26.61 0.39
N ILE A 236 13.46 26.57 1.69
CA ILE A 236 12.49 27.49 2.31
C ILE A 236 13.18 28.80 2.72
N GLN A 237 12.44 29.89 2.64
CA GLN A 237 12.91 31.22 3.02
C GLN A 237 12.69 31.43 4.51
N GLY A 238 13.71 31.93 5.21
CA GLY A 238 13.53 32.34 6.60
C GLY A 238 12.54 33.50 6.72
N SER A 239 11.95 33.63 7.92
CA SER A 239 10.90 34.60 8.22
C SER A 239 9.70 34.53 7.26
N LYS A 240 9.38 33.32 6.78
CA LYS A 240 8.16 33.03 6.01
C LYS A 240 7.63 31.66 6.42
N TRP A 241 6.31 31.53 6.39
CA TRP A 241 5.67 30.23 6.58
C TRP A 241 5.97 29.33 5.39
N SER A 242 6.27 28.06 5.67
CA SER A 242 6.37 27.00 4.68
C SER A 242 5.82 25.71 5.29
N HIS A 243 5.14 24.91 4.47
CA HIS A 243 4.72 23.57 4.88
C HIS A 243 5.87 22.59 4.59
N VAL A 244 6.19 21.72 5.56
CA VAL A 244 7.23 20.71 5.40
C VAL A 244 6.68 19.36 5.83
N ALA A 245 6.96 18.32 5.05
CA ALA A 245 6.53 16.97 5.38
C ALA A 245 7.58 15.92 4.99
N PHE A 246 7.62 14.85 5.78
CA PHE A 246 8.39 13.65 5.54
C PHE A 246 7.46 12.46 5.62
N GLU A 247 7.56 11.53 4.67
CA GLU A 247 6.76 10.31 4.61
C GLU A 247 7.64 9.08 4.37
N TYR A 248 7.27 7.95 4.95
CA TYR A 248 7.84 6.64 4.66
C TYR A 248 6.73 5.59 4.65
N ASP A 249 6.71 4.74 3.61
CA ASP A 249 5.63 3.77 3.35
C ASP A 249 6.03 2.28 3.50
N GLY A 250 7.22 2.02 4.05
CA GLY A 250 7.80 0.68 4.17
C GLY A 250 8.79 0.34 3.05
N PHE A 251 8.88 1.14 1.99
CA PHE A 251 9.85 0.93 0.92
C PHE A 251 10.55 2.22 0.53
N GLU A 252 9.79 3.30 0.38
CA GLU A 252 10.29 4.58 -0.09
C GLU A 252 9.99 5.66 0.95
N ALA A 253 10.99 6.50 1.17
CA ALA A 253 10.90 7.73 1.91
C ALA A 253 10.72 8.89 0.92
N ARG A 254 9.88 9.87 1.27
CA ARG A 254 9.57 11.05 0.47
C ARG A 254 9.62 12.30 1.34
N LEU A 255 10.22 13.37 0.82
CA LEU A 255 10.31 14.67 1.48
C LEU A 255 9.56 15.72 0.65
N TYR A 256 8.74 16.53 1.29
CA TYR A 256 7.91 17.54 0.65
C TYR A 256 8.18 18.93 1.21
N VAL A 257 8.22 19.91 0.33
CA VAL A 257 8.34 21.34 0.65
C VAL A 257 7.20 22.09 -0.04
N ASN A 258 6.33 22.72 0.75
CA ASN A 258 5.09 23.36 0.28
C ASN A 258 4.26 22.43 -0.60
N ASP A 259 4.09 21.18 -0.15
CA ASP A 259 3.35 20.10 -0.82
C ASP A 259 3.93 19.65 -2.16
N VAL A 260 5.11 20.13 -2.53
CA VAL A 260 5.86 19.66 -3.70
C VAL A 260 6.91 18.66 -3.25
N LEU A 261 6.97 17.50 -3.93
CA LEU A 261 8.02 16.50 -3.71
C LEU A 261 9.40 17.12 -3.97
N ALA A 262 10.24 17.12 -2.95
CA ALA A 262 11.55 17.76 -2.93
C ALA A 262 12.70 16.75 -2.88
N ASP A 263 12.46 15.55 -2.37
CA ASP A 263 13.43 14.45 -2.40
C ASP A 263 12.72 13.09 -2.17
N LEU A 264 13.35 12.00 -2.59
CA LEU A 264 12.93 10.63 -2.28
C LEU A 264 14.15 9.73 -2.12
N ASP A 265 14.02 8.70 -1.30
CA ASP A 265 15.06 7.67 -1.11
C ASP A 265 14.41 6.30 -0.92
N SER A 266 14.97 5.27 -1.54
CA SER A 266 14.39 3.93 -1.60
C SER A 266 15.23 2.91 -0.83
N TYR A 267 14.56 2.07 -0.05
CA TYR A 267 15.20 0.95 0.63
C TYR A 267 15.82 -0.03 -0.39
N ARG A 268 17.14 -0.20 -0.32
CA ARG A 268 18.00 -1.13 -1.11
C ARG A 268 18.28 -0.78 -2.58
N ALA A 269 17.76 0.31 -3.12
CA ALA A 269 18.23 0.86 -4.39
C ALA A 269 19.12 2.08 -4.11
N SER A 270 20.44 1.94 -4.20
CA SER A 270 21.32 3.12 -4.11
C SER A 270 21.27 3.88 -5.42
N GLU A 271 20.41 4.89 -5.53
CA GLU A 271 20.46 5.85 -6.63
C GLU A 271 21.54 6.90 -6.33
N ALA A 272 22.58 6.96 -7.15
CA ALA A 272 23.65 7.92 -6.95
C ALA A 272 23.16 9.37 -7.21
N GLY A 273 22.72 10.05 -6.15
CA GLY A 273 22.65 11.52 -6.03
C GLY A 273 21.39 12.20 -6.57
N ASN A 274 20.23 11.96 -5.95
CA ASN A 274 18.99 12.61 -6.35
C ASN A 274 18.82 14.02 -5.75
N ILE A 275 18.40 14.98 -6.59
CA ILE A 275 17.85 16.30 -6.24
C ILE A 275 16.56 16.50 -7.11
N VAL A 276 15.84 15.38 -7.33
CA VAL A 276 14.62 15.17 -8.15
C VAL A 276 14.89 15.29 -9.67
N PRO A 277 14.87 14.18 -10.44
CA PRO A 277 13.61 13.51 -10.75
C PRO A 277 13.62 12.01 -10.48
N ASP A 278 12.55 11.55 -9.86
CA ASP A 278 11.80 10.48 -10.49
C ASP A 278 10.25 10.57 -10.34
N PRO A 279 9.50 10.74 -11.45
CA PRO A 279 8.07 10.47 -11.57
C PRO A 279 7.75 9.01 -12.02
N ASN A 280 8.48 8.02 -11.49
CA ASN A 280 8.53 6.55 -11.69
C ASN A 280 9.67 6.03 -12.64
N PRO A 281 10.73 5.32 -12.15
CA PRO A 281 10.80 3.92 -12.47
C PRO A 281 11.15 3.07 -11.25
N LEU A 282 10.12 2.46 -10.66
CA LEU A 282 10.23 1.08 -10.21
C LEU A 282 10.27 0.13 -11.42
N THR A 283 11.21 0.34 -12.36
CA THR A 283 11.58 -0.67 -13.37
C THR A 283 12.68 -1.60 -12.88
N ASP A 284 13.18 -1.42 -11.65
CA ASP A 284 14.08 -2.42 -11.07
C ASP A 284 13.23 -3.63 -10.69
N ARG A 285 13.17 -4.60 -11.62
CA ARG A 285 12.50 -5.91 -11.56
C ARG A 285 12.93 -6.79 -10.35
N GLY A 286 13.58 -6.22 -9.34
CA GLY A 286 13.99 -6.86 -8.10
C GLY A 286 13.04 -6.68 -6.91
N PHE A 287 12.01 -5.82 -7.01
CA PHE A 287 11.01 -5.64 -5.93
C PHE A 287 10.09 -6.85 -5.71
N GLU A 288 10.09 -7.82 -6.62
CA GLU A 288 9.21 -8.98 -6.59
C GLU A 288 9.44 -9.89 -5.36
N ASP A 289 10.62 -9.83 -4.74
CA ASP A 289 11.02 -10.73 -3.63
C ASP A 289 11.37 -10.02 -2.31
N ASP A 290 11.38 -8.67 -2.25
CA ASP A 290 11.86 -7.95 -1.07
C ASP A 290 10.73 -7.52 -0.11
N PRO A 291 10.77 -7.93 1.18
CA PRO A 291 9.77 -7.53 2.16
C PRO A 291 9.86 -6.02 2.46
N PRO A 292 8.75 -5.38 2.90
CA PRO A 292 8.81 -4.02 3.41
C PRO A 292 9.85 -3.91 4.52
N ALA A 293 10.61 -2.82 4.51
CA ALA A 293 11.43 -2.46 5.63
C ALA A 293 10.53 -1.82 6.71
N LEU A 294 10.66 -2.30 7.94
CA LEU A 294 9.95 -1.77 9.07
C LEU A 294 10.76 -0.65 9.71
N ILE A 295 10.08 0.43 10.07
CA ILE A 295 10.60 1.46 10.97
C ILE A 295 11.00 0.76 12.27
N MET A 296 12.20 1.05 12.74
CA MET A 296 12.63 0.62 14.07
C MET A 296 12.19 1.65 15.12
N PRO A 297 11.16 1.39 15.95
CA PRO A 297 10.67 2.40 16.89
C PRO A 297 11.67 2.69 18.01
N ALA A 298 11.87 3.97 18.33
CA ALA A 298 12.65 4.41 19.49
C ALA A 298 11.82 4.25 20.78
N ARG A 299 12.17 3.27 21.60
CA ARG A 299 11.42 2.87 22.82
C ARG A 299 12.24 2.99 24.10
N GLY A 300 13.42 3.62 24.05
CA GLY A 300 14.20 3.83 25.26
C GLY A 300 13.40 4.71 26.24
N GLY A 301 13.64 4.57 27.54
CA GLY A 301 12.93 5.37 28.54
C GLY A 301 13.50 6.77 28.76
N ALA A 302 14.43 7.24 27.91
CA ALA A 302 15.08 8.52 28.08
C ALA A 302 14.30 9.66 27.42
N LEU A 303 14.59 10.91 27.78
CA LEU A 303 13.86 12.07 27.25
C LEU A 303 13.98 12.21 25.71
N TYR A 304 15.11 11.80 25.13
CA TYR A 304 15.32 11.82 23.68
C TYR A 304 14.52 10.74 22.92
N ASP A 305 13.96 9.75 23.64
CA ASP A 305 13.05 8.78 23.05
C ASP A 305 11.60 9.29 22.99
N ASN A 306 11.29 10.43 23.61
CA ASN A 306 9.97 11.04 23.49
C ASN A 306 9.79 11.63 22.10
N LEU A 307 8.54 11.70 21.64
CA LEU A 307 8.24 12.57 20.52
C LEU A 307 8.37 14.02 20.98
N LEU A 308 9.28 14.77 20.37
CA LEU A 308 9.52 16.19 20.61
C LEU A 308 9.13 16.99 19.37
N ILE A 309 8.55 18.17 19.59
CA ILE A 309 8.35 19.21 18.57
C ILE A 309 9.23 20.39 18.97
N GLY A 310 9.93 20.98 18.00
CA GLY A 310 10.83 22.11 18.23
C GLY A 310 12.24 21.72 18.69
N ALA A 311 12.56 20.44 18.81
CA ALA A 311 13.91 19.96 19.17
C ALA A 311 14.20 18.58 18.56
N VAL A 312 15.46 18.35 18.17
CA VAL A 312 15.95 17.05 17.69
C VAL A 312 17.28 16.73 18.37
N TYR A 313 17.47 15.48 18.79
CA TYR A 313 18.71 15.00 19.40
C TYR A 313 19.53 14.18 18.41
N ASP A 314 20.78 14.57 18.16
CA ASP A 314 21.67 13.90 17.18
C ASP A 314 22.56 12.80 17.78
N GLY A 315 22.36 12.46 19.06
CA GLY A 315 23.22 11.54 19.81
C GLY A 315 24.32 12.24 20.61
N MET A 316 24.55 13.53 20.41
CA MET A 316 25.51 14.33 21.17
C MET A 316 24.85 15.53 21.87
N SER A 317 23.99 16.25 21.16
CA SER A 317 23.34 17.48 21.63
C SER A 317 21.91 17.61 21.10
N TYR A 318 21.12 18.45 21.76
CA TYR A 318 19.85 18.92 21.22
C TYR A 318 20.10 20.07 20.24
N HIS A 319 19.29 20.09 19.19
CA HIS A 319 19.24 21.12 18.16
C HIS A 319 17.85 21.77 18.18
N ASP A 320 17.76 22.90 18.86
CA ASP A 320 16.50 23.57 19.16
C ASP A 320 16.04 24.46 18.00
N PHE A 321 14.73 24.53 17.80
CA PHE A 321 14.13 25.35 16.76
C PHE A 321 14.14 26.81 17.16
N GLN A 322 14.51 27.69 16.23
CA GLN A 322 14.35 29.12 16.42
C GLN A 322 13.35 29.68 15.41
N GLY A 323 12.16 30.02 15.89
CA GLY A 323 11.06 30.50 15.06
C GLY A 323 9.70 29.97 15.51
N ARG A 324 8.75 29.83 14.59
CA ARG A 324 7.42 29.32 14.91
C ARG A 324 7.12 27.98 14.26
N ILE A 325 6.40 27.11 14.97
CA ILE A 325 5.87 25.85 14.44
C ILE A 325 4.37 25.83 14.68
N ASP A 326 3.62 25.44 13.66
CA ASP A 326 2.18 25.37 13.67
C ASP A 326 1.66 24.07 13.04
N GLU A 327 0.50 23.62 13.50
CA GLU A 327 -0.18 22.39 13.06
C GLU A 327 0.72 21.13 12.90
N PRO A 328 1.63 20.81 13.85
CA PRO A 328 2.41 19.58 13.79
C PRO A 328 1.52 18.34 13.87
N ARG A 329 1.72 17.41 12.94
CA ARG A 329 0.95 16.18 12.82
C ARG A 329 1.85 14.97 12.62
N VAL A 330 1.41 13.86 13.21
CA VAL A 330 1.97 12.52 13.03
C VAL A 330 0.89 11.66 12.42
N LEU A 331 1.21 11.01 11.32
CA LEU A 331 0.34 10.11 10.60
C LEU A 331 0.96 8.73 10.56
N SER A 332 0.16 7.72 10.86
CA SER A 332 0.50 6.35 10.50
C SER A 332 0.28 6.20 9.01
N VAL A 333 1.31 5.72 8.31
CA VAL A 333 1.22 5.32 6.90
C VAL A 333 1.29 3.82 6.94
N ALA A 334 0.14 3.17 6.92
CA ALA A 334 0.08 1.72 7.04
C ALA A 334 -0.34 1.12 5.71
N GLY A 335 0.38 0.10 5.28
CA GLY A 335 -0.16 -0.87 4.34
C GLY A 335 -1.42 -1.47 4.95
N GLY A 336 -2.54 -1.31 4.28
CA GLY A 336 -3.78 -2.01 4.58
C GLY A 336 -3.60 -3.52 4.48
N GLN A 337 -4.66 -4.27 4.78
CA GLN A 337 -4.62 -5.72 4.72
C GLN A 337 -4.10 -6.20 3.35
N ARG A 338 -2.98 -6.93 3.36
CA ARG A 338 -2.45 -7.57 2.15
C ARG A 338 -3.48 -8.55 1.63
N TYR A 339 -3.95 -8.30 0.42
CA TYR A 339 -4.77 -9.23 -0.32
C TYR A 339 -3.85 -10.14 -1.13
N SER A 340 -4.00 -11.45 -0.95
CA SER A 340 -3.32 -12.45 -1.76
C SER A 340 -4.34 -13.06 -2.70
N VAL A 341 -4.04 -12.95 -3.98
CA VAL A 341 -4.74 -13.67 -5.04
C VAL A 341 -4.59 -15.18 -4.79
N PRO A 342 -5.63 -16.01 -5.05
CA PRO A 342 -5.54 -17.45 -4.86
C PRO A 342 -4.34 -18.09 -5.54
N GLU A 343 -3.75 -19.10 -4.88
CA GLU A 343 -2.61 -19.85 -5.40
C GLU A 343 -2.89 -20.34 -6.84
N ARG A 344 -1.92 -20.11 -7.74
CA ARG A 344 -1.95 -20.41 -9.19
C ARG A 344 -2.71 -19.44 -10.08
N VAL A 345 -3.36 -18.39 -9.58
CA VAL A 345 -3.91 -17.34 -10.46
C VAL A 345 -2.77 -16.38 -10.78
N PRO A 346 -2.23 -16.40 -12.01
CA PRO A 346 -1.15 -15.49 -12.38
C PRO A 346 -1.69 -14.06 -12.45
N MET A 347 -0.88 -13.10 -12.01
CA MET A 347 -1.21 -11.68 -12.01
C MET A 347 -0.19 -10.93 -12.84
N LEU A 348 -0.63 -9.84 -13.46
CA LEU A 348 0.20 -8.88 -14.15
C LEU A 348 -0.35 -7.48 -13.85
N ALA A 349 0.52 -6.51 -13.66
CA ALA A 349 0.13 -5.10 -13.57
C ALA A 349 1.04 -4.28 -14.47
N THR A 350 0.48 -3.29 -15.15
CA THR A 350 1.25 -2.43 -16.05
C THR A 350 2.14 -1.47 -15.29
N GLU A 351 1.74 -1.15 -14.05
CA GLU A 351 2.55 -0.43 -13.08
C GLU A 351 2.48 -1.17 -11.73
N PRO A 352 3.61 -1.36 -11.04
CA PRO A 352 3.65 -2.05 -9.75
C PRO A 352 3.04 -1.19 -8.62
N VAL A 353 2.88 0.11 -8.84
CA VAL A 353 2.32 1.05 -7.85
C VAL A 353 1.34 1.99 -8.54
N LEU A 354 0.13 2.11 -7.97
CA LEU A 354 -0.88 3.06 -8.41
C LEU A 354 -0.97 4.18 -7.38
N HIS A 355 -0.99 5.43 -7.84
CA HIS A 355 -1.10 6.62 -7.00
C HIS A 355 -2.44 7.29 -7.27
N PHE A 356 -3.22 7.47 -6.21
CA PHE A 356 -4.42 8.28 -6.22
C PHE A 356 -4.11 9.64 -5.61
N ASP A 357 -4.62 10.71 -6.22
CA ASP A 357 -4.58 12.05 -5.66
C ASP A 357 -5.62 12.24 -4.54
N ASP A 358 -5.66 13.42 -3.93
CA ASP A 358 -6.60 13.78 -2.86
C ASP A 358 -8.08 13.81 -3.32
N GLU A 359 -8.34 13.85 -4.62
CA GLU A 359 -9.67 13.73 -5.22
C GLU A 359 -10.04 12.26 -5.55
N GLY A 360 -9.10 11.33 -5.32
CA GLY A 360 -9.23 9.92 -5.66
C GLY A 360 -9.21 9.66 -7.17
N GLN A 361 -8.67 10.57 -7.96
CA GLN A 361 -8.31 10.34 -9.35
C GLN A 361 -6.93 9.69 -9.40
N LEU A 362 -6.57 9.09 -10.53
CA LEU A 362 -5.23 8.56 -10.72
C LEU A 362 -4.28 9.76 -10.89
N ASP A 363 -3.27 9.86 -10.04
CA ASP A 363 -2.41 11.05 -9.96
C ASP A 363 -1.55 11.17 -11.22
N ILE A 364 -1.82 12.19 -12.03
CA ILE A 364 -1.15 12.44 -13.31
C ILE A 364 0.33 12.78 -13.17
N ALA A 365 0.81 13.11 -11.97
CA ALA A 365 2.22 13.29 -11.70
C ALA A 365 2.99 11.96 -11.78
N TYR A 366 2.32 10.85 -11.48
CA TYR A 366 2.88 9.50 -11.47
C TYR A 366 2.37 8.64 -12.65
N HIS A 367 1.18 8.94 -13.18
CA HIS A 367 0.50 8.12 -14.18
C HIS A 367 0.27 8.89 -15.47
N ALA A 368 0.95 8.49 -16.55
CA ALA A 368 0.78 9.09 -17.88
C ALA A 368 -0.55 8.68 -18.56
N GLY A 369 -1.23 7.66 -18.04
CA GLY A 369 -2.46 7.11 -18.60
C GLY A 369 -3.11 6.09 -17.66
N PRO A 370 -4.10 5.31 -18.16
CA PRO A 370 -4.73 4.26 -17.37
C PRO A 370 -3.75 3.16 -16.96
N VAL A 371 -3.90 2.66 -15.73
CA VAL A 371 -3.17 1.47 -15.26
C VAL A 371 -4.05 0.24 -15.40
N TYR A 372 -3.47 -0.88 -15.81
CA TYR A 372 -4.19 -2.14 -15.96
C TYR A 372 -3.63 -3.21 -15.05
N VAL A 373 -4.54 -3.97 -14.44
CA VAL A 373 -4.23 -5.15 -13.62
C VAL A 373 -4.93 -6.35 -14.24
N ALA A 374 -4.17 -7.35 -14.66
CA ALA A 374 -4.68 -8.55 -15.27
C ALA A 374 -4.53 -9.77 -14.35
N LEU A 375 -5.58 -10.58 -14.29
CA LEU A 375 -5.60 -11.86 -13.57
C LEU A 375 -5.91 -12.97 -14.56
N GLY A 376 -4.95 -13.88 -14.75
CA GLY A 376 -5.11 -15.03 -15.63
C GLY A 376 -5.92 -16.16 -15.00
N ASP A 377 -6.65 -16.90 -15.83
CA ASP A 377 -7.41 -18.07 -15.39
C ASP A 377 -6.52 -19.34 -15.43
N PRO A 378 -6.12 -19.91 -14.28
CA PRO A 378 -5.30 -21.12 -14.28
C PRO A 378 -5.97 -22.34 -14.91
N PHE A 379 -7.30 -22.31 -15.05
CA PHE A 379 -8.07 -23.40 -15.64
C PHE A 379 -8.40 -23.18 -17.12
N GLN A 380 -8.23 -21.96 -17.63
CA GLN A 380 -8.24 -21.64 -19.04
C GLN A 380 -6.82 -21.21 -19.44
N MET A 381 -5.89 -22.16 -19.36
CA MET A 381 -4.49 -22.03 -19.75
C MET A 381 -4.22 -22.89 -20.99
N ALA A 382 -3.44 -22.36 -21.92
CA ALA A 382 -2.88 -23.05 -23.09
C ALA A 382 -1.37 -22.78 -23.16
N GLU A 383 -0.69 -23.31 -24.18
CA GLU A 383 0.75 -23.05 -24.40
C GLU A 383 0.98 -22.47 -25.80
N LEU A 384 1.99 -21.62 -25.95
CA LEU A 384 2.42 -21.19 -27.27
C LEU A 384 2.94 -22.36 -28.09
N THR A 385 2.45 -22.50 -29.33
CA THR A 385 2.92 -23.57 -30.25
C THR A 385 4.22 -23.25 -30.97
N ALA A 386 4.60 -21.97 -31.01
CA ALA A 386 5.78 -21.45 -31.67
C ALA A 386 6.24 -20.18 -30.96
N ASN A 387 7.51 -19.80 -31.16
CA ASN A 387 8.05 -18.55 -30.64
C ASN A 387 7.30 -17.36 -31.23
N LEU A 388 7.03 -16.33 -30.42
CA LEU A 388 6.52 -15.05 -30.89
C LEU A 388 7.69 -14.11 -31.17
N ALA A 389 7.84 -13.72 -32.44
CA ALA A 389 8.74 -12.64 -32.80
C ALA A 389 8.08 -11.28 -32.52
N SER A 390 8.87 -10.22 -32.38
CA SER A 390 8.36 -8.86 -32.33
C SER A 390 7.56 -8.52 -33.60
N GLY A 391 6.43 -7.81 -33.45
CA GLY A 391 5.58 -7.37 -34.56
C GLY A 391 4.66 -8.45 -35.15
N VAL A 392 4.50 -9.59 -34.49
CA VAL A 392 3.57 -10.65 -34.91
C VAL A 392 2.11 -10.19 -34.75
N THR A 393 1.31 -10.37 -35.81
CA THR A 393 -0.12 -9.99 -35.84
C THR A 393 -1.09 -11.16 -35.63
N ALA A 394 -0.59 -12.39 -35.47
CA ALA A 394 -1.40 -13.58 -35.17
C ALA A 394 -0.51 -14.71 -34.64
N PHE A 395 -1.03 -15.52 -33.72
CA PHE A 395 -0.33 -16.70 -33.22
C PHE A 395 -1.27 -17.87 -32.96
N THR A 396 -0.68 -19.04 -32.70
CA THR A 396 -1.43 -20.26 -32.39
C THR A 396 -1.06 -20.80 -31.02
N VAL A 397 -2.07 -21.25 -30.29
CA VAL A 397 -1.93 -21.91 -28.99
C VAL A 397 -2.22 -23.40 -29.12
N GLY A 398 -1.56 -24.20 -28.31
CA GLY A 398 -1.69 -25.64 -28.24
C GLY A 398 -2.19 -26.07 -26.87
N PRO A 399 -2.63 -27.32 -26.78
CA PRO A 399 -4.02 -27.67 -27.09
C PRO A 399 -5.02 -26.66 -26.50
N THR A 400 -6.02 -26.25 -27.30
CA THR A 400 -7.04 -25.27 -26.89
C THR A 400 -7.85 -25.78 -25.70
N ASN A 401 -7.44 -25.37 -24.50
CA ASN A 401 -8.37 -25.22 -23.40
C ASN A 401 -9.39 -24.15 -23.83
N PRO A 402 -10.70 -24.29 -23.57
CA PRO A 402 -11.71 -23.54 -24.32
C PRO A 402 -11.69 -22.06 -23.92
N PHE A 403 -10.90 -21.28 -24.63
CA PHE A 403 -10.99 -19.83 -24.62
C PHE A 403 -12.37 -19.41 -25.15
N PRO A 404 -12.94 -18.31 -24.64
CA PRO A 404 -14.18 -17.78 -25.17
C PRO A 404 -14.14 -17.59 -26.71
N PRO A 405 -15.10 -18.15 -27.46
CA PRO A 405 -15.06 -18.10 -28.92
C PRO A 405 -15.27 -16.68 -29.49
N ALA A 406 -15.86 -15.79 -28.68
CA ALA A 406 -16.20 -14.42 -29.07
C ALA A 406 -15.10 -13.38 -28.79
N GLY A 407 -13.89 -13.82 -28.39
CA GLY A 407 -12.77 -12.94 -28.11
C GLY A 407 -12.56 -12.63 -26.62
N GLY A 408 -11.54 -11.82 -26.34
CA GLY A 408 -11.19 -11.31 -25.02
C GLY A 408 -9.69 -11.02 -24.91
N VAL A 409 -9.15 -11.06 -23.70
CA VAL A 409 -7.73 -10.80 -23.43
C VAL A 409 -7.02 -12.07 -22.99
N LEU A 410 -5.83 -12.30 -23.55
CA LEU A 410 -4.89 -13.33 -23.15
C LEU A 410 -3.71 -12.69 -22.43
N MET A 411 -3.15 -13.39 -21.46
CA MET A 411 -1.91 -13.04 -20.79
C MET A 411 -0.84 -14.05 -21.18
N VAL A 412 0.27 -13.56 -21.74
CA VAL A 412 1.39 -14.36 -22.23
C VAL A 412 2.65 -13.78 -21.60
N GLY A 413 3.21 -14.45 -20.58
CA GLY A 413 4.25 -13.86 -19.75
C GLY A 413 3.80 -12.49 -19.18
N GLU A 414 4.57 -11.44 -19.49
CA GLU A 414 4.31 -10.05 -19.08
C GLU A 414 3.45 -9.25 -20.09
N GLU A 415 2.90 -9.90 -21.13
CA GLU A 415 2.13 -9.23 -22.19
C GLU A 415 0.63 -9.54 -22.14
N LEU A 416 -0.18 -8.56 -22.55
CA LEU A 416 -1.64 -8.68 -22.68
C LEU A 416 -2.06 -8.57 -24.14
N ILE A 417 -2.68 -9.62 -24.66
CA ILE A 417 -3.03 -9.74 -26.07
C ILE A 417 -4.54 -9.83 -26.23
N HIS A 418 -5.12 -8.88 -26.96
CA HIS A 418 -6.52 -8.96 -27.36
C HIS A 418 -6.69 -9.88 -28.56
N TYR A 419 -7.67 -10.77 -28.49
CA TYR A 419 -8.06 -11.65 -29.60
C TYR A 419 -9.56 -11.50 -29.90
N GLN A 420 -9.91 -11.62 -31.19
CA GLN A 420 -11.30 -11.49 -31.66
C GLN A 420 -12.02 -12.84 -31.75
N SER A 421 -11.30 -13.94 -31.97
CA SER A 421 -11.86 -15.28 -32.08
C SER A 421 -10.88 -16.33 -31.58
N ALA A 422 -11.39 -17.35 -30.87
CA ALA A 422 -10.57 -18.48 -30.43
C ALA A 422 -10.12 -19.41 -31.57
N THR A 423 -10.68 -19.24 -32.78
CA THR A 423 -10.35 -20.07 -33.96
C THR A 423 -9.15 -19.51 -34.74
N ASP A 424 -9.03 -18.19 -34.79
CA ASP A 424 -7.88 -17.44 -35.30
C ASP A 424 -7.53 -16.39 -34.25
N LEU A 425 -6.58 -16.70 -33.37
CA LEU A 425 -6.06 -15.75 -32.38
C LEU A 425 -5.26 -14.66 -33.11
N MET A 426 -5.99 -13.74 -33.73
CA MET A 426 -5.43 -12.53 -34.32
C MET A 426 -5.02 -11.62 -33.17
N VAL A 427 -3.74 -11.29 -33.16
CA VAL A 427 -3.20 -10.24 -32.33
C VAL A 427 -3.75 -8.94 -32.92
N VAL A 428 -4.72 -8.36 -32.25
CA VAL A 428 -5.14 -7.01 -32.62
C VAL A 428 -4.00 -6.08 -32.21
N PRO A 429 -3.41 -5.29 -33.12
CA PRO A 429 -2.60 -4.15 -32.71
C PRO A 429 -3.56 -3.21 -32.00
N ASN A 430 -3.64 -3.32 -30.68
CA ASN A 430 -4.46 -2.41 -29.92
C ASN A 430 -3.68 -1.10 -29.80
N GLU A 431 -4.31 0.01 -30.18
CA GLU A 431 -3.87 1.37 -29.85
C GLU A 431 -3.76 1.59 -28.32
N ARG A 432 -4.01 0.55 -27.51
CA ARG A 432 -3.94 0.47 -26.04
C ARG A 432 -2.68 -0.24 -25.51
N GLY A 433 -1.73 -0.63 -26.38
CA GLY A 433 -0.30 -0.74 -26.03
C GLY A 433 0.17 -1.87 -25.11
N TYR A 434 -0.11 -3.15 -25.40
CA TYR A 434 0.49 -4.28 -24.63
C TYR A 434 1.00 -5.46 -25.46
N LEU A 435 1.38 -5.22 -26.71
CA LEU A 435 2.37 -6.06 -27.40
C LEU A 435 3.66 -5.27 -27.51
N THR A 436 4.78 -5.91 -27.19
CA THR A 436 6.15 -5.41 -27.35
C THR A 436 6.57 -4.27 -26.40
N THR A 437 6.20 -4.30 -25.13
CA THR A 437 6.87 -3.45 -24.10
C THR A 437 7.98 -4.18 -23.36
N ALA A 438 8.01 -5.52 -23.41
CA ALA A 438 9.14 -6.30 -22.95
C ALA A 438 10.05 -6.61 -24.15
N ASP A 439 11.33 -6.25 -24.08
CA ASP A 439 12.40 -6.77 -24.95
C ASP A 439 12.62 -8.30 -24.78
N THR A 440 11.69 -9.00 -24.12
CA THR A 440 11.77 -10.40 -23.74
C THR A 440 11.00 -11.26 -24.75
N PRO A 441 11.68 -12.03 -25.62
CA PRO A 441 10.99 -12.89 -26.58
C PRO A 441 10.17 -13.99 -25.90
N HIS A 442 8.98 -14.28 -26.42
CA HIS A 442 8.18 -15.43 -26.00
C HIS A 442 8.51 -16.67 -26.82
N PHE A 443 8.60 -17.81 -26.16
CA PHE A 443 9.02 -19.08 -26.75
C PHE A 443 7.88 -20.10 -26.81
N ALA A 444 8.03 -21.07 -27.71
CA ALA A 444 7.15 -22.23 -27.74
C ALA A 444 7.15 -22.93 -26.36
N GLY A 445 5.96 -23.21 -25.84
CA GLY A 445 5.76 -23.76 -24.49
C GLY A 445 5.45 -22.73 -23.41
N ASP A 446 5.58 -21.43 -23.67
CA ASP A 446 5.20 -20.42 -22.68
C ASP A 446 3.70 -20.49 -22.38
N PRO A 447 3.29 -20.34 -21.11
CA PRO A 447 1.90 -20.42 -20.72
C PRO A 447 1.11 -19.20 -21.19
N VAL A 448 -0.09 -19.45 -21.69
CA VAL A 448 -1.06 -18.47 -22.18
C VAL A 448 -2.34 -18.60 -21.36
N TYR A 449 -2.70 -17.57 -20.61
CA TYR A 449 -3.89 -17.56 -19.76
C TYR A 449 -4.98 -16.68 -20.35
N PHE A 450 -6.23 -17.11 -20.27
CA PHE A 450 -7.33 -16.17 -20.49
C PHE A 450 -7.44 -15.22 -19.29
N ALA A 451 -7.38 -13.92 -19.55
CA ALA A 451 -7.25 -12.91 -18.51
C ALA A 451 -8.55 -12.15 -18.24
N ARG A 452 -8.71 -11.71 -17.00
CA ARG A 452 -9.62 -10.63 -16.60
C ARG A 452 -8.77 -9.39 -16.40
N VAL A 453 -9.10 -8.32 -17.11
CA VAL A 453 -8.38 -7.06 -17.04
C VAL A 453 -9.22 -6.04 -16.30
N ILE A 454 -8.63 -5.44 -15.27
CA ILE A 454 -9.15 -4.32 -14.52
C ILE A 454 -8.41 -3.09 -15.03
N GLU A 455 -9.15 -2.11 -15.52
CA GLU A 455 -8.64 -0.80 -15.93
C GLU A 455 -8.90 0.19 -14.80
N VAL A 456 -7.86 0.94 -14.44
CA VAL A 456 -7.95 2.13 -13.59
C VAL A 456 -7.73 3.34 -14.49
N PRO A 457 -8.80 3.95 -15.03
CA PRO A 457 -8.68 5.15 -15.85
C PRO A 457 -8.20 6.33 -15.02
N THR A 458 -7.82 7.44 -15.68
CA THR A 458 -7.36 8.66 -15.00
C THR A 458 -8.36 9.20 -13.98
N THR A 459 -9.66 8.92 -14.14
CA THR A 459 -10.70 9.26 -13.15
C THR A 459 -10.61 8.48 -11.82
N GLY A 460 -9.75 7.47 -11.74
CA GLY A 460 -9.54 6.59 -10.59
C GLY A 460 -10.61 5.50 -10.39
N PHE A 461 -11.66 5.45 -11.21
CA PHE A 461 -12.72 4.45 -11.08
C PHE A 461 -12.32 3.11 -11.69
N ALA A 462 -11.79 2.20 -10.85
CA ALA A 462 -11.49 0.84 -11.25
C ALA A 462 -12.72 0.15 -11.86
N GLN A 463 -12.57 -0.32 -13.09
CA GLN A 463 -13.61 -0.97 -13.88
C GLN A 463 -13.03 -2.16 -14.63
N ARG A 464 -13.91 -3.03 -15.14
CA ARG A 464 -13.46 -4.11 -16.02
C ARG A 464 -13.22 -3.55 -17.41
N ALA A 465 -12.07 -3.86 -17.99
CA ALA A 465 -11.82 -3.60 -19.40
C ALA A 465 -12.62 -4.63 -20.23
N GLU A 466 -13.38 -4.14 -21.21
CA GLU A 466 -14.16 -4.98 -22.14
C GLU A 466 -13.32 -5.62 -23.24
#